data_AF-A0AAP6ZU49-F1
#
_entry.id   AF-A0AAP6ZU49-F1
#
_cell.length_a   1.000
_cell.length_b   1.000
_cell.length_c   1.000
_cell.angle_alpha   90.00
_cell.angle_beta   90.00
_cell.angle_gamma   90.00
#
_symmetry.space_group_name_H-M   'P 1'
#
loop_
_entity.id
_entity.type
_entity.pdbx_description
1 polymer ?
#
loop_
_entity_poly.entity_id
_entity_poly.type
_entity_poly.pdbx_seq_one_letter_code
_entity_poly.pdbx_strand_id
1 'polypeptide(L)'
;MDKYTFIVEMTKALAWPATIAGGLILLRKPLLALVPFMRKLKYKELEMEFSEQVQALKSEANITEKEEVDTPAMSILSFSTRAAVLEAWMALESASASKAASFWSTSNTTPFKNNFQLGSYLHQCGVLNEQQLKSFNELRQLRNQLVHSDVTNLKESDAKAYITVASNLVNQISST
;
A
#
# COMPACT_ATOMS: atom_id res chain seq x y z
N MET A 1 -21.57 65.20 -12.21
CA MET A 1 -21.72 63.81 -12.73
C MET A 1 -23.11 63.33 -12.40
N ASP A 2 -23.84 62.85 -13.40
CA ASP A 2 -25.19 62.32 -13.23
C ASP A 2 -25.18 61.03 -12.42
N LYS A 3 -26.07 60.96 -11.42
CA LYS A 3 -26.21 59.81 -10.49
C LYS A 3 -26.41 58.49 -11.23
N TYR A 4 -27.01 58.53 -12.41
CA TYR A 4 -27.24 57.38 -13.28
C TYR A 4 -25.95 56.80 -13.87
N THR A 5 -24.98 57.65 -14.23
CA THR A 5 -23.70 57.21 -14.81
C THR A 5 -22.85 56.47 -13.78
N PHE A 6 -22.88 56.91 -12.51
CA PHE A 6 -22.18 56.23 -11.42
C PHE A 6 -22.74 54.82 -11.15
N ILE A 7 -24.07 54.67 -11.19
CA ILE A 7 -24.73 53.36 -11.01
C ILE A 7 -24.35 52.40 -12.15
N VAL A 8 -24.29 52.89 -13.40
CA VAL A 8 -23.92 52.08 -14.56
C VAL A 8 -22.48 51.58 -14.47
N GLU A 9 -21.52 52.46 -14.14
CA GLU A 9 -20.11 52.10 -13.99
C GLU A 9 -19.90 51.10 -12.84
N MET A 10 -20.57 51.31 -11.70
CA MET A 10 -20.50 50.40 -10.55
C MET A 10 -21.07 49.02 -10.87
N THR A 11 -22.17 48.95 -11.63
CA THR A 11 -22.78 47.68 -12.04
C THR A 11 -21.89 46.91 -13.02
N LYS A 12 -21.23 47.61 -13.96
CA LYS A 12 -20.26 46.98 -14.89
C LYS A 12 -19.06 46.41 -14.14
N ALA A 13 -18.55 47.11 -13.14
CA ALA A 13 -17.44 46.64 -12.31
C ALA A 13 -17.83 45.45 -11.43
N LEU A 14 -19.06 45.42 -10.90
CA LEU A 14 -19.57 44.32 -10.06
C LEU A 14 -20.18 43.15 -10.83
N ALA A 15 -20.46 43.27 -12.12
CA ALA A 15 -21.03 42.18 -12.90
C ALA A 15 -20.07 40.98 -12.97
N TRP A 16 -18.78 41.21 -13.26
CA TRP A 16 -17.79 40.14 -13.41
C TRP A 16 -17.52 39.37 -12.08
N PRO A 17 -17.28 40.02 -10.93
CA PRO A 17 -17.04 39.31 -9.67
C PRO A 17 -18.30 38.60 -9.20
N ALA A 18 -19.48 39.19 -9.41
CA ALA A 18 -20.76 38.56 -9.07
C ALA A 18 -21.02 37.30 -9.91
N THR A 19 -20.71 37.33 -11.22
CA THR A 19 -20.85 36.14 -12.07
C THR A 19 -19.90 35.01 -11.66
N ILE A 20 -18.65 35.31 -11.29
CA ILE A 20 -17.70 34.30 -10.81
C ILE A 20 -18.11 33.76 -9.44
N ALA A 21 -18.49 34.63 -8.51
CA ALA A 21 -18.97 34.21 -7.20
C ALA A 21 -20.22 33.33 -7.33
N GLY A 22 -21.18 33.74 -8.18
CA GLY A 22 -22.36 32.95 -8.50
C GLY A 22 -22.01 31.59 -9.10
N GLY A 23 -21.10 31.57 -10.08
CA GLY A 23 -20.57 30.36 -10.70
C GLY A 23 -19.95 29.41 -9.67
N LEU A 24 -19.04 29.90 -8.82
CA LEU A 24 -18.41 29.12 -7.75
C LEU A 24 -19.43 28.58 -6.74
N ILE A 25 -20.43 29.37 -6.35
CA ILE A 25 -21.46 28.97 -5.39
C ILE A 25 -22.40 27.91 -5.98
N LEU A 26 -22.68 27.95 -7.28
CA LEU A 26 -23.46 26.94 -7.99
C LEU A 26 -22.64 25.66 -8.23
N LEU A 27 -21.37 25.79 -8.62
CA LEU A 27 -20.48 24.68 -8.98
C LEU A 27 -19.84 23.97 -7.77
N ARG A 28 -19.80 24.57 -6.58
CA ARG A 28 -19.24 23.90 -5.38
C ARG A 28 -19.93 22.57 -5.09
N LYS A 29 -21.27 22.51 -5.19
CA LYS A 29 -22.03 21.29 -4.89
C LYS A 29 -21.71 20.14 -5.85
N PRO A 30 -21.76 20.32 -7.19
CA PRO A 30 -21.38 19.25 -8.12
C PRO A 30 -19.90 18.86 -8.00
N LEU A 31 -18.97 19.81 -7.76
CA LEU A 31 -17.56 19.47 -7.56
C LEU A 31 -17.32 18.61 -6.32
N LEU A 32 -17.96 18.94 -5.19
CA LEU A 32 -17.89 18.12 -3.98
C LEU A 32 -18.53 16.73 -4.17
N ALA A 33 -19.56 16.62 -5.01
CA ALA A 33 -20.18 15.34 -5.34
C ALA A 33 -19.29 14.41 -6.17
N LEU A 34 -18.28 14.95 -6.88
CA LEU A 34 -17.31 14.16 -7.66
C LEU A 34 -16.13 13.63 -6.83
N VAL A 35 -15.84 14.22 -5.66
CA VAL A 35 -14.81 13.74 -4.73
C VAL A 35 -14.91 12.24 -4.43
N PRO A 36 -16.08 11.66 -4.08
CA PRO A 36 -16.19 10.23 -3.82
C PRO A 36 -15.91 9.38 -5.07
N PHE A 37 -16.20 9.87 -6.28
CA PHE A 37 -15.92 9.13 -7.52
C PHE A 37 -14.41 9.06 -7.80
N MET A 38 -13.70 10.19 -7.64
CA MET A 38 -12.24 10.25 -7.73
C MET A 38 -11.58 9.30 -6.71
N ARG A 39 -12.11 9.21 -5.49
CA ARG A 39 -11.61 8.26 -4.48
C ARG A 39 -11.81 6.80 -4.92
N LYS A 40 -13.00 6.45 -5.41
CA LYS A 40 -13.29 5.10 -5.90
C LYS A 40 -12.40 4.67 -7.06
N LEU A 41 -12.13 5.57 -8.01
CA LEU A 41 -11.20 5.30 -9.11
C LEU A 41 -9.78 5.03 -8.59
N LYS A 42 -9.26 5.89 -7.71
CA LYS A 42 -7.95 5.69 -7.08
C LYS A 42 -7.85 4.35 -6.32
N TYR A 43 -8.88 3.97 -5.57
CA TYR A 43 -8.87 2.68 -4.87
C TYR A 43 -8.84 1.51 -5.84
N LYS A 44 -9.59 1.58 -6.94
CA LYS A 44 -9.61 0.54 -7.97
C LYS A 44 -8.27 0.44 -8.72
N GLU A 45 -7.62 1.56 -8.99
CA GLU A 45 -6.27 1.60 -9.56
C GLU A 45 -5.27 0.94 -8.61
N LEU A 46 -5.31 1.28 -7.32
CA LEU A 46 -4.46 0.66 -6.29
C LEU A 46 -4.70 -0.84 -6.14
N GLU A 47 -5.96 -1.29 -6.17
CA GLU A 47 -6.30 -2.73 -6.15
C GLU A 47 -5.71 -3.46 -7.37
N MET A 48 -5.74 -2.82 -8.54
CA MET A 48 -5.18 -3.40 -9.77
C MET A 48 -3.66 -3.48 -9.71
N GLU A 49 -2.99 -2.40 -9.32
CA GLU A 49 -1.53 -2.36 -9.15
C GLU A 49 -1.06 -3.39 -8.11
N PHE A 50 -1.79 -3.52 -7.00
CA PHE A 50 -1.51 -4.54 -5.98
C PHE A 50 -1.64 -5.95 -6.54
N SER A 51 -2.73 -6.21 -7.28
CA SER A 51 -2.97 -7.52 -7.91
C SER A 51 -1.85 -7.88 -8.89
N GLU A 52 -1.46 -6.93 -9.73
CA GLU A 52 -0.39 -7.12 -10.73
C GLU A 52 0.95 -7.42 -10.07
N GLN A 53 1.36 -6.61 -9.08
CA GLN A 53 2.63 -6.79 -8.38
C GLN A 53 2.69 -8.12 -7.60
N VAL A 54 1.60 -8.49 -6.91
CA VAL A 54 1.56 -9.77 -6.19
C VAL A 54 1.57 -10.97 -7.14
N GLN A 55 0.88 -10.88 -8.27
CA GLN A 55 0.93 -11.95 -9.29
C GLN A 55 2.30 -12.06 -9.94
N ALA A 56 2.96 -10.94 -10.22
CA ALA A 56 4.33 -10.90 -10.70
C ALA A 56 5.28 -11.58 -9.70
N LEU A 57 5.21 -11.22 -8.42
CA LEU A 57 5.98 -11.85 -7.34
C LEU A 57 5.77 -13.35 -7.24
N LYS A 58 4.52 -13.80 -7.29
CA LYS A 58 4.17 -15.22 -7.24
C LYS A 58 4.74 -15.99 -8.45
N SER A 59 4.69 -15.38 -9.63
CA SER A 59 5.21 -15.96 -10.87
C SER A 59 6.75 -16.01 -10.86
N GLU A 60 7.41 -14.94 -10.42
CA GLU A 60 8.86 -14.87 -10.26
C GLU A 60 9.36 -15.92 -9.27
N ALA A 61 8.68 -16.07 -8.13
CA ALA A 61 9.02 -17.06 -7.12
C ALA A 61 8.65 -18.53 -7.51
N ASN A 62 8.04 -18.74 -8.69
CA ASN A 62 7.59 -20.03 -9.20
C ASN A 62 6.70 -20.81 -8.19
N ILE A 63 5.88 -20.08 -7.42
CA ILE A 63 5.07 -20.68 -6.36
C ILE A 63 3.73 -21.15 -6.95
N THR A 64 3.49 -22.46 -6.90
CA THR A 64 2.25 -23.06 -7.40
C THR A 64 1.11 -22.84 -6.40
N GLU A 65 -0.13 -22.67 -6.90
CA GLU A 65 -1.35 -22.45 -6.09
C GLU A 65 -1.66 -23.48 -5.00
N LYS A 66 -0.96 -24.62 -5.01
CA LYS A 66 -1.27 -25.79 -4.20
C LYS A 66 -0.52 -25.84 -2.86
N GLU A 67 0.37 -24.89 -2.59
CA GLU A 67 0.97 -24.74 -1.25
C GLU A 67 -0.07 -24.09 -0.32
N GLU A 68 -0.90 -24.92 0.31
CA GLU A 68 -1.72 -24.49 1.45
C GLU A 68 -0.79 -24.18 2.63
N VAL A 69 -0.42 -22.91 2.76
CA VAL A 69 0.40 -22.45 3.87
C VAL A 69 -0.52 -22.19 5.07
N ASP A 70 -0.50 -23.11 6.04
CA ASP A 70 -1.20 -22.93 7.31
C ASP A 70 -0.45 -21.90 8.17
N THR A 71 -0.91 -20.65 8.10
CA THR A 71 -0.34 -19.53 8.84
C THR A 71 -1.42 -18.77 9.60
N PRO A 72 -1.05 -18.08 10.71
CA PRO A 72 -1.98 -17.20 11.41
C PRO A 72 -2.64 -16.17 10.48
N ALA A 73 -1.89 -15.65 9.50
CA ALA A 73 -2.41 -14.75 8.47
C ALA A 73 -3.56 -15.34 7.64
N MET A 74 -3.51 -16.64 7.32
CA MET A 74 -4.55 -17.32 6.54
C MET A 74 -5.87 -17.42 7.31
N SER A 75 -5.83 -17.58 8.63
CA SER A 75 -7.04 -17.55 9.48
C SER A 75 -7.70 -16.17 9.52
N ILE A 76 -6.88 -15.11 9.51
CA ILE A 76 -7.35 -13.71 9.54
C ILE A 76 -7.94 -13.28 8.20
N LEU A 77 -7.54 -13.92 7.09
CA LEU A 77 -8.00 -13.61 5.73
C LEU A 77 -9.53 -13.61 5.63
N SER A 78 -10.19 -14.52 6.35
CA SER A 78 -11.66 -14.64 6.39
C SER A 78 -12.37 -13.45 7.05
N PHE A 79 -11.67 -12.66 7.86
CA PHE A 79 -12.21 -11.51 8.59
C PHE A 79 -11.74 -10.17 8.00
N SER A 80 -10.47 -10.09 7.60
CA SER A 80 -9.91 -8.87 7.00
C SER A 80 -8.69 -9.20 6.14
N THR A 81 -8.81 -8.96 4.84
CA THR A 81 -7.70 -9.13 3.88
C THR A 81 -6.53 -8.23 4.21
N ARG A 82 -6.80 -7.00 4.64
CA ARG A 82 -5.77 -6.02 5.02
C ARG A 82 -5.01 -6.49 6.26
N ALA A 83 -5.71 -6.93 7.30
CA ALA A 83 -5.06 -7.43 8.50
C ALA A 83 -4.24 -8.69 8.23
N ALA A 84 -4.74 -9.59 7.38
CA ALA A 84 -4.01 -10.80 6.98
C ALA A 84 -2.69 -10.50 6.26
N VAL A 85 -2.68 -9.53 5.33
CA VAL A 85 -1.45 -9.08 4.65
C VAL A 85 -0.46 -8.46 5.63
N LEU A 86 -0.93 -7.63 6.57
CA LEU A 86 -0.08 -7.03 7.59
C LEU A 86 0.52 -8.09 8.54
N GLU A 87 -0.27 -9.09 8.92
CA GLU A 87 0.19 -10.21 9.74
C GLU A 87 1.29 -11.01 9.03
N ALA A 88 1.08 -11.34 7.75
CA ALA A 88 2.09 -12.04 6.96
C ALA A 88 3.40 -11.25 6.84
N TRP A 89 3.32 -9.93 6.63
CA TRP A 89 4.50 -9.07 6.63
C TRP A 89 5.20 -9.06 7.99
N MET A 90 4.46 -8.97 9.09
CA MET A 90 5.04 -8.99 10.44
C MET A 90 5.78 -10.30 10.73
N ALA A 91 5.24 -11.44 10.28
CA ALA A 91 5.91 -12.73 10.38
C ALA A 91 7.23 -12.74 9.59
N LEU A 92 7.22 -12.24 8.35
CA LEU A 92 8.42 -12.10 7.52
C LEU A 92 9.47 -11.18 8.15
N GLU A 93 9.07 -10.00 8.61
CA GLU A 93 9.97 -9.05 9.27
C GLU A 93 10.56 -9.65 10.56
N SER A 94 9.76 -10.35 11.35
CA SER A 94 10.22 -10.98 12.59
C SER A 94 11.24 -12.10 12.33
N ALA A 95 10.99 -12.94 11.32
CA ALA A 95 11.94 -13.98 10.89
C ALA A 95 13.26 -13.36 10.39
N SER A 96 13.16 -12.37 9.50
CA SER A 96 14.30 -11.60 8.99
C SER A 96 15.10 -10.91 10.08
N ALA A 97 14.43 -10.25 11.03
CA ALA A 97 15.07 -9.56 12.15
C ALA A 97 15.75 -10.54 13.11
N SER A 98 15.15 -11.71 13.34
CA SER A 98 15.73 -12.75 14.18
C SER A 98 16.99 -13.34 13.52
N LYS A 99 16.95 -13.62 12.21
CA LYS A 99 18.12 -14.06 11.46
C LYS A 99 19.21 -12.99 11.44
N ALA A 100 18.86 -11.72 11.23
CA ALA A 100 19.80 -10.63 11.29
C ALA A 100 20.49 -10.51 12.66
N ALA A 101 19.71 -10.57 13.74
CA ALA A 101 20.22 -10.51 15.11
C ALA A 101 21.15 -11.70 15.45
N SER A 102 20.88 -12.88 14.88
CA SER A 102 21.72 -14.07 15.07
C SER A 102 23.18 -13.87 14.62
N PHE A 103 23.42 -13.05 13.59
CA PHE A 103 24.79 -12.71 13.15
C PHE A 103 25.56 -11.86 14.16
N TRP A 104 24.84 -11.14 15.03
CA TRP A 104 25.43 -10.28 16.06
C TRP A 104 25.47 -10.97 17.43
N SER A 105 25.17 -12.28 17.48
CA SER A 105 25.06 -13.06 18.72
C SER A 105 24.14 -12.41 19.76
N THR A 106 23.12 -11.68 19.30
CA THR A 106 22.16 -10.98 20.16
C THR A 106 20.76 -11.53 19.94
N SER A 107 19.97 -11.58 21.02
CA SER A 107 18.53 -11.85 20.95
C SER A 107 17.72 -10.57 20.70
N ASN A 108 18.37 -9.40 20.71
CA ASN A 108 17.68 -8.13 20.51
C ASN A 108 17.36 -7.89 19.03
N THR A 109 16.09 -8.04 18.68
CA THR A 109 15.57 -7.78 17.31
C THR A 109 15.12 -6.34 17.10
N THR A 110 15.06 -5.51 18.15
CA THR A 110 14.56 -4.12 18.06
C THR A 110 15.31 -3.23 17.05
N PRO A 111 16.63 -3.33 16.83
CA PRO A 111 17.34 -2.49 15.85
C PRO A 111 17.00 -2.84 14.39
N PHE A 112 16.45 -4.03 14.17
CA PHE A 112 16.16 -4.57 12.85
C PHE A 112 14.69 -4.43 12.47
N LYS A 113 13.80 -4.33 13.45
CA LYS A 113 12.37 -4.05 13.22
C LYS A 113 12.19 -2.67 12.58
N ASN A 114 11.38 -2.61 11.52
CA ASN A 114 11.12 -1.41 10.72
C ASN A 114 12.37 -0.78 10.06
N ASN A 115 13.49 -1.50 10.03
CA ASN A 115 14.72 -1.01 9.42
C ASN A 115 14.65 -1.11 7.90
N PHE A 116 14.83 0.04 7.21
CA PHE A 116 14.75 0.05 5.75
C PHE A 116 15.81 -0.81 5.07
N GLN A 117 16.95 -1.00 5.72
CA GLN A 117 18.10 -1.70 5.17
C GLN A 117 18.12 -3.19 5.51
N LEU A 118 17.09 -3.72 6.20
CA LEU A 118 17.08 -5.12 6.64
C LEU A 118 17.25 -6.10 5.46
N GLY A 119 16.55 -5.87 4.34
CA GLY A 119 16.71 -6.68 3.14
C GLY A 119 18.13 -6.63 2.59
N SER A 120 18.68 -5.43 2.40
CA SER A 120 20.05 -5.23 1.90
C SER A 120 21.10 -5.85 2.82
N TYR A 121 20.89 -5.76 4.13
CA TYR A 121 21.75 -6.38 5.12
C TYR A 121 21.72 -7.91 5.01
N LEU A 122 20.54 -8.53 4.92
CA LEU A 122 20.43 -9.98 4.75
C LEU A 122 21.01 -10.48 3.42
N HIS A 123 20.93 -9.68 2.36
CA HIS A 123 21.61 -9.95 1.11
C HIS A 123 23.14 -9.91 1.25
N GLN A 124 23.68 -8.89 1.93
CA GLN A 124 25.12 -8.81 2.22
C GLN A 124 25.61 -9.98 3.08
N CYS A 125 24.78 -10.48 3.99
CA CYS A 125 25.07 -11.68 4.78
C CYS A 125 24.90 -12.99 4.01
N GLY A 126 24.50 -12.95 2.73
CA GLY A 126 24.30 -14.14 1.90
C GLY A 126 23.05 -14.96 2.24
N VAL A 127 22.13 -14.43 3.06
CA VAL A 127 20.86 -15.08 3.41
C VAL A 127 19.84 -14.95 2.28
N LEU A 128 19.83 -13.79 1.62
CA LEU A 128 18.96 -13.53 0.47
C LEU A 128 19.80 -13.45 -0.80
N ASN A 129 19.35 -14.10 -1.86
CA ASN A 129 19.81 -13.84 -3.21
C ASN A 129 19.17 -12.56 -3.78
N GLU A 130 19.64 -12.11 -4.95
CA GLU A 130 19.17 -10.87 -5.59
C GLU A 130 17.64 -10.88 -5.86
N GLN A 131 17.11 -12.03 -6.29
CA GLN A 131 15.69 -12.21 -6.56
C GLN A 131 14.83 -12.16 -5.30
N GLN A 132 15.28 -12.79 -4.21
CA GLN A 132 14.63 -12.77 -2.90
C GLN A 132 14.69 -11.37 -2.28
N LEU A 133 15.80 -10.64 -2.46
CA LEU A 133 15.91 -9.24 -2.05
C LEU A 133 14.90 -8.36 -2.79
N LYS A 134 14.79 -8.52 -4.11
CA LYS A 134 13.78 -7.82 -4.91
C LYS A 134 12.37 -8.12 -4.38
N SER A 135 12.07 -9.40 -4.18
CA SER A 135 10.77 -9.84 -3.65
C SER A 135 10.47 -9.25 -2.27
N PHE A 136 11.46 -9.24 -1.36
CA PHE A 136 11.32 -8.66 -0.03
C PHE A 136 11.02 -7.15 -0.08
N ASN A 137 11.69 -6.40 -0.96
CA ASN A 137 11.47 -4.97 -1.13
C ASN A 137 10.09 -4.66 -1.72
N GLU A 138 9.64 -5.45 -2.70
CA GLU A 138 8.32 -5.29 -3.31
C GLU A 138 7.19 -5.61 -2.31
N LEU A 139 7.31 -6.70 -1.53
CA LEU A 139 6.35 -7.00 -0.45
C LEU A 139 6.26 -5.87 0.58
N ARG A 140 7.38 -5.22 0.87
CA ARG A 140 7.42 -4.06 1.77
C ARG A 140 6.72 -2.85 1.18
N GLN A 141 6.96 -2.57 -0.10
CA GLN A 141 6.33 -1.48 -0.81
C GLN A 141 4.81 -1.67 -0.84
N LEU A 142 4.34 -2.87 -1.15
CA LEU A 142 2.93 -3.25 -1.12
C LEU A 142 2.34 -3.05 0.28
N ARG A 143 3.01 -3.49 1.34
CA ARG A 143 2.58 -3.24 2.72
C ARG A 143 2.47 -1.74 3.02
N ASN A 144 3.45 -0.95 2.58
CA ASN A 144 3.43 0.50 2.80
C ASN A 144 2.25 1.17 2.05
N GLN A 145 1.99 0.76 0.81
CA GLN A 145 0.83 1.23 0.06
C GLN A 145 -0.47 0.93 0.79
N LEU A 146 -0.63 -0.30 1.32
CA LEU A 146 -1.81 -0.68 2.10
C LEU A 146 -2.00 0.17 3.35
N VAL A 147 -0.93 0.42 4.11
CA VAL A 147 -0.99 1.20 5.37
C VAL A 147 -1.37 2.66 5.11
N HIS A 148 -0.89 3.24 4.01
CA HIS A 148 -1.13 4.64 3.65
C HIS A 148 -2.39 4.85 2.79
N SER A 149 -3.04 3.78 2.35
CA SER A 149 -4.28 3.84 1.60
C SER A 149 -5.52 3.66 2.50
N ASP A 150 -6.63 4.33 2.17
CA ASP A 150 -7.93 4.05 2.81
C ASP A 150 -8.61 2.79 2.22
N VAL A 151 -7.88 1.96 1.46
CA VAL A 151 -8.42 0.73 0.88
C VAL A 151 -8.82 -0.20 2.02
N THR A 152 -10.13 -0.41 2.14
CA THR A 152 -10.70 -1.14 3.27
C THR A 152 -10.64 -2.65 3.07
N ASN A 153 -10.85 -3.11 1.83
CA ASN A 153 -10.81 -4.52 1.45
C ASN A 153 -10.09 -4.69 0.12
N LEU A 154 -9.19 -5.66 0.08
CA LEU A 154 -8.53 -6.13 -1.14
C LEU A 154 -9.25 -7.38 -1.63
N LYS A 155 -8.92 -7.83 -2.84
CA LYS A 155 -9.39 -9.11 -3.33
C LYS A 155 -8.75 -10.25 -2.51
N GLU A 156 -9.54 -11.20 -2.04
CA GLU A 156 -9.06 -12.32 -1.23
C GLU A 156 -7.98 -13.15 -1.93
N SER A 157 -8.08 -13.32 -3.26
CA SER A 157 -7.06 -14.01 -4.07
C SER A 157 -5.68 -13.36 -3.95
N ASP A 158 -5.66 -12.03 -3.90
CA ASP A 158 -4.44 -11.24 -3.97
C ASP A 158 -3.79 -11.19 -2.58
N ALA A 159 -4.61 -11.07 -1.53
CA ALA A 159 -4.16 -11.24 -0.16
C ALA A 159 -3.61 -12.67 0.09
N LYS A 160 -4.28 -13.71 -0.42
CA LYS A 160 -3.78 -15.09 -0.35
C LYS A 160 -2.42 -15.23 -1.04
N ALA A 161 -2.29 -14.70 -2.26
CA ALA A 161 -1.03 -14.76 -3.00
C ALA A 161 0.10 -14.03 -2.26
N TYR A 162 -0.17 -12.86 -1.65
CA TYR A 162 0.80 -12.16 -0.81
C TYR A 162 1.25 -13.02 0.37
N ILE A 163 0.30 -13.62 1.10
CA ILE A 163 0.58 -14.49 2.26
C ILE A 163 1.46 -15.66 1.84
N THR A 164 1.16 -16.29 0.69
CA THR A 164 1.96 -17.40 0.17
C THR A 164 3.39 -16.97 -0.14
N VAL A 165 3.60 -15.86 -0.86
CA VAL A 165 4.95 -15.37 -1.20
C VAL A 165 5.74 -15.02 0.07
N ALA A 166 5.11 -14.29 1.00
CA ALA A 166 5.75 -13.91 2.27
C ALA A 166 6.14 -15.14 3.11
N SER A 167 5.26 -16.14 3.19
CA SER A 167 5.51 -17.36 3.94
C SER A 167 6.61 -18.23 3.32
N ASN A 168 6.67 -18.28 1.98
CA ASN A 168 7.75 -18.97 1.28
C ASN A 168 9.11 -18.32 1.61
N LEU A 169 9.20 -16.99 1.58
CA LEU A 169 10.41 -16.26 1.99
C LEU A 169 10.78 -16.51 3.46
N VAL A 170 9.80 -16.56 4.38
CA VAL A 170 10.03 -16.93 5.80
C VAL A 170 10.70 -18.30 5.90
N ASN A 171 10.18 -19.29 5.18
CA ASN A 171 10.71 -20.64 5.19
C ASN A 171 12.15 -20.68 4.65
N GLN A 172 12.45 -19.92 3.61
CA GLN A 172 13.80 -19.83 3.04
C GLN A 172 14.80 -19.18 4.01
N ILE A 173 14.41 -18.08 4.67
CA ILE A 173 15.24 -17.36 5.64
C ILE A 173 15.51 -18.21 6.90
N SER A 174 14.52 -19.01 7.30
CA SER A 174 14.61 -19.86 8.49
C SER A 174 15.35 -21.17 8.24
N SER A 175 15.41 -21.63 6.99
CA SER A 175 16.10 -22.88 6.60
C SER A 175 17.59 -22.69 6.31
N THR A 176 18.01 -21.46 6.01
CA THR A 176 19.42 -21.04 5.92
C THR A 176 19.94 -20.74 7.32
#